data_AF-A0A1R4K8W9-F1
#
_entry.id   AF-A0A1R4K8W9-F1
#
_cell.length_a   1.000
_cell.length_b   1.000
_cell.length_c   1.000
_cell.angle_alpha   90.00
_cell.angle_beta   90.00
_cell.angle_gamma   90.00
#
_symmetry.space_group_name_H-M   'P 1'
#
loop_
_entity.id
_entity.type
_entity.pdbx_description
1 polymer ?
#
loop_
_entity_poly.entity_id
_entity_poly.type
_entity_poly.pdbx_seq_one_letter_code
_entity_poly.pdbx_strand_id
1 'polypeptide(L)'
;MVFISSLYRFVMVDKDFASDDVKMVTRKDALNFVVGKNAFVLSFSISIFIVVIISSSIFDASFLNINFLIEILTYSFFVLGSENIIYIFHNKSVEGYTSGSKRDEIEDIKIGIENFKDQIPSLIMICFLLFFVIGFRPNIYFSFFYYTACMGTLIYFKKKA
;
A
#
# COMPACT_ATOMS: atom_id res chain seq x y z
N MET A 1 -6.37 -1.00 6.88
CA MET A 1 -6.50 -0.09 5.70
C MET A 1 -5.37 0.93 5.67
N VAL A 2 -5.26 1.82 6.67
CA VAL A 2 -4.16 2.81 6.77
C VAL A 2 -2.79 2.13 6.73
N PHE A 3 -2.58 1.10 7.56
CA PHE A 3 -1.33 0.33 7.58
C PHE A 3 -0.88 -0.16 6.18
N ILE A 4 -1.81 -0.70 5.39
CA ILE A 4 -1.52 -1.26 4.06
C ILE A 4 -1.17 -0.15 3.06
N SER A 5 -1.89 0.98 3.11
CA SER A 5 -1.59 2.16 2.30
C SER A 5 -0.21 2.74 2.63
N SER A 6 0.11 2.87 3.93
CA SER A 6 1.42 3.34 4.39
C SER A 6 2.54 2.40 3.97
N LEU A 7 2.36 1.09 4.13
CA LEU A 7 3.34 0.08 3.73
C LEU A 7 3.55 0.07 2.21
N TYR A 8 2.47 0.19 1.43
CA TYR A 8 2.58 0.29 -0.04
C TYR A 8 3.41 1.51 -0.44
N ARG A 9 3.15 2.67 0.15
CA ARG A 9 3.92 3.90 -0.13
C ARG A 9 5.38 3.77 0.26
N PHE A 10 5.65 3.22 1.44
CA PHE A 10 7.02 2.95 1.87
C PHE A 10 7.77 2.07 0.85
N VAL A 11 7.10 1.09 0.26
CA VAL A 11 7.73 0.13 -0.66
C VAL A 11 7.83 0.65 -2.11
N MET A 12 6.86 1.46 -2.56
CA MET A 12 6.70 1.89 -3.96
C MET A 12 7.15 3.34 -4.24
N VAL A 13 7.18 4.19 -3.21
CA VAL A 13 7.31 5.65 -3.35
C VAL A 13 8.57 6.18 -2.66
N ASP A 14 8.96 5.58 -1.53
CA ASP A 14 10.16 6.00 -0.80
C ASP A 14 11.42 5.83 -1.66
N LYS A 15 12.23 6.88 -1.77
CA LYS A 15 13.43 6.88 -2.63
C LYS A 15 14.46 5.83 -2.21
N ASP A 16 14.63 5.51 -0.93
CA ASP A 16 15.63 4.54 -0.50
C ASP A 16 15.21 3.12 -0.88
N PHE A 17 13.91 2.83 -0.83
CA PHE A 17 13.34 1.55 -1.25
C PHE A 17 13.01 1.45 -2.75
N ALA A 18 12.83 2.58 -3.43
CA ALA A 18 12.57 2.64 -4.86
C ALA A 18 13.85 2.77 -5.69
N SER A 19 14.92 3.41 -5.19
CA SER A 19 16.13 3.72 -5.96
C SER A 19 16.95 2.49 -6.37
N ASP A 20 16.92 1.41 -5.58
CA ASP A 20 17.54 0.14 -5.94
C ASP A 20 16.82 -0.53 -7.12
N ASP A 21 15.49 -0.37 -7.23
CA ASP A 21 14.70 -0.95 -8.31
C ASP A 21 14.58 -0.04 -9.54
N VAL A 22 14.61 1.30 -9.37
CA VAL A 22 14.56 2.28 -10.47
C VAL A 22 15.75 2.12 -11.43
N LYS A 23 16.90 1.65 -10.94
CA LYS A 23 18.07 1.29 -11.79
C LYS A 23 17.86 0.01 -12.61
N MET A 24 16.90 -0.84 -12.25
CA MET A 24 16.57 -2.09 -12.96
C MET A 24 15.35 -1.97 -13.91
N VAL A 25 14.65 -0.83 -13.96
CA VAL A 25 13.45 -0.68 -14.80
C VAL A 25 13.83 -0.38 -16.25
N THR A 26 14.20 -1.41 -17.01
CA THR A 26 13.85 -1.41 -18.44
C THR A 26 12.34 -1.72 -18.58
N ARG A 27 11.70 -1.27 -19.66
CA ARG A 27 10.27 -1.53 -19.96
C ARG A 27 9.85 -3.00 -19.86
N LYS A 28 10.80 -3.94 -19.93
CA LYS A 28 10.59 -5.39 -19.76
C LYS A 28 10.29 -5.79 -18.32
N ASP A 29 10.75 -5.04 -17.32
CA ASP A 29 10.67 -5.42 -15.90
C ASP A 29 9.55 -4.72 -15.12
N ALA A 30 8.74 -3.88 -15.77
CA ALA A 30 7.59 -3.22 -15.15
C ALA A 30 6.60 -4.21 -14.50
N LEU A 31 6.44 -5.41 -15.10
CA LEU A 31 5.61 -6.46 -14.52
C LEU A 31 6.23 -7.01 -13.23
N ASN A 32 7.53 -7.36 -13.26
CA ASN A 32 8.25 -7.88 -12.10
C ASN A 32 8.25 -6.87 -10.95
N PHE A 33 8.47 -5.59 -11.26
CA PHE A 33 8.40 -4.50 -10.29
C PHE A 33 7.02 -4.40 -9.63
N VAL A 34 5.95 -4.21 -10.43
CA VAL A 34 4.61 -3.99 -9.89
C VAL A 34 4.10 -5.22 -9.13
N VAL A 35 4.28 -6.42 -9.70
CA VAL A 35 3.85 -7.67 -9.07
C VAL A 35 4.66 -7.95 -7.82
N GLY A 36 5.99 -7.81 -7.87
CA GLY A 36 6.87 -8.06 -6.73
C GLY A 36 6.57 -7.16 -5.55
N LYS A 37 6.40 -5.86 -5.79
CA LYS A 37 6.10 -4.88 -4.74
C LYS A 37 4.72 -5.10 -4.11
N ASN A 38 3.70 -5.34 -4.95
CA ASN A 38 2.36 -5.65 -4.44
C ASN A 38 2.33 -6.99 -3.67
N ALA A 39 3.02 -8.02 -4.17
CA ALA A 39 3.13 -9.32 -3.50
C ALA A 39 3.87 -9.20 -2.16
N PHE A 40 4.93 -8.39 -2.08
CA PHE A 40 5.63 -8.10 -0.84
C PHE A 40 4.71 -7.42 0.19
N VAL A 41 4.00 -6.36 -0.22
CA VAL A 41 3.09 -5.64 0.69
C VAL A 41 1.99 -6.57 1.22
N LEU A 42 1.45 -7.43 0.36
CA LEU A 42 0.41 -8.38 0.73
C LEU A 42 0.94 -9.48 1.68
N SER A 43 2.08 -10.09 1.36
CA SER A 43 2.67 -11.16 2.18
C SER A 43 3.13 -10.66 3.55
N PHE A 44 3.72 -9.46 3.61
CA PHE A 44 4.12 -8.83 4.84
C PHE A 44 2.91 -8.45 5.70
N SER A 45 1.87 -7.88 5.09
CA SER A 45 0.63 -7.55 5.81
C SER A 45 -0.05 -8.78 6.39
N ILE A 46 -0.17 -9.86 5.61
CA ILE A 46 -0.75 -11.12 6.08
C ILE A 46 0.07 -11.70 7.25
N SER A 47 1.40 -11.68 7.14
CA SER A 47 2.28 -12.15 8.22
C SER A 47 2.03 -11.40 9.53
N ILE A 48 1.90 -10.07 9.48
CA ILE A 48 1.57 -9.26 10.65
C ILE A 48 0.17 -9.60 11.19
N PHE A 49 -0.83 -9.72 10.32
CA PHE A 49 -2.18 -10.06 10.78
C PHE A 49 -2.26 -11.45 11.42
N ILE A 50 -1.49 -12.42 10.92
CA ILE A 50 -1.37 -13.74 11.56
C ILE A 50 -0.78 -13.59 12.97
N VAL A 51 0.29 -12.83 13.13
CA VAL A 51 0.89 -12.58 14.46
C VAL A 51 -0.10 -11.92 15.41
N VAL A 52 -0.86 -10.93 14.93
CA VAL A 52 -1.90 -10.25 15.71
C VAL A 52 -2.99 -11.25 16.13
N ILE A 53 -3.49 -12.06 15.21
CA ILE A 53 -4.54 -13.05 15.50
C ILE A 53 -4.06 -14.09 16.51
N ILE A 54 -2.85 -14.63 16.34
CA ILE A 54 -2.26 -15.57 17.30
C ILE A 54 -2.12 -14.92 18.67
N SER A 55 -1.60 -13.69 18.74
CA SER A 55 -1.42 -12.96 19.99
C SER A 55 -2.77 -12.68 20.67
N SER A 56 -3.79 -12.27 19.91
CA SER A 56 -5.15 -12.06 20.42
C SER A 56 -5.79 -13.36 20.90
N SER A 57 -5.50 -14.50 20.27
CA SER A 57 -6.03 -15.81 20.67
C SER A 57 -5.55 -16.28 22.04
N ILE A 58 -4.43 -15.72 22.55
CA ILE A 58 -3.95 -15.96 23.93
C ILE A 58 -4.91 -15.36 24.95
N PHE A 59 -5.53 -14.22 24.61
CA PHE A 59 -6.46 -13.52 25.51
C PHE A 59 -7.91 -13.98 25.32
N ASP A 60 -8.28 -14.36 24.10
CA ASP A 60 -9.61 -14.85 23.77
C ASP A 60 -9.56 -15.89 22.64
N ALA A 61 -9.78 -17.16 22.97
CA ALA A 61 -9.78 -18.26 22.02
C ALA A 61 -10.88 -18.13 20.94
N SER A 62 -11.92 -17.33 21.17
CA SER A 62 -12.98 -17.07 20.18
C SER A 62 -12.57 -16.07 19.09
N PHE A 63 -11.39 -15.43 19.24
CA PHE A 63 -10.87 -14.45 18.30
C PHE A 63 -10.35 -15.05 16.98
N LEU A 64 -10.28 -16.39 16.86
CA LEU A 64 -9.99 -17.10 15.60
C LEU A 64 -11.19 -17.04 14.63
N ASN A 65 -11.58 -15.82 14.25
CA ASN A 65 -12.69 -15.58 13.36
C ASN A 65 -12.20 -15.50 11.91
N ILE A 66 -12.43 -16.56 11.14
CA ILE A 66 -12.09 -16.63 9.70
C ILE A 66 -12.79 -15.49 8.93
N ASN A 67 -13.99 -15.06 9.33
CA ASN A 67 -14.68 -13.95 8.67
C ASN A 67 -13.90 -12.64 8.84
N PHE A 68 -13.27 -12.41 9.99
CA PHE A 68 -12.43 -11.23 10.21
C PHE A 68 -11.20 -11.23 9.29
N LEU A 69 -10.57 -12.39 9.09
CA LEU A 69 -9.49 -12.56 8.11
C LEU A 69 -9.95 -12.24 6.67
N ILE A 70 -11.11 -12.76 6.27
CA ILE A 70 -11.68 -12.51 4.95
C ILE A 70 -11.99 -11.01 4.77
N GLU A 71 -12.53 -10.35 5.79
CA GLU A 71 -12.78 -8.90 5.76
C GLU A 71 -11.47 -8.11 5.62
N ILE A 72 -10.45 -8.43 6.42
CA ILE A 72 -9.13 -7.81 6.30
C ILE A 72 -8.59 -7.97 4.88
N LEU A 73 -8.60 -9.17 4.32
CA LEU A 73 -8.12 -9.43 2.96
C LEU A 73 -8.93 -8.66 1.91
N THR A 74 -10.26 -8.62 2.06
CA THR A 74 -11.17 -7.89 1.17
C THR A 74 -10.81 -6.40 1.13
N TYR A 75 -10.62 -5.78 2.29
CA TYR A 75 -10.23 -4.37 2.37
C TYR A 75 -8.77 -4.15 1.94
N SER A 76 -7.89 -5.12 2.15
CA SER A 76 -6.49 -5.08 1.68
C SER A 76 -6.42 -4.96 0.16
N PHE A 77 -7.15 -5.83 -0.55
CA PHE A 77 -7.21 -5.77 -2.01
C PHE A 77 -7.77 -4.44 -2.52
N PHE A 78 -8.81 -3.92 -1.87
CA PHE A 78 -9.40 -2.65 -2.28
C PHE A 78 -8.45 -1.47 -2.09
N VAL A 79 -7.75 -1.41 -0.95
CA VAL A 79 -6.76 -0.36 -0.68
C VAL A 79 -5.60 -0.48 -1.66
N LEU A 80 -5.03 -1.67 -1.85
CA LEU A 80 -3.92 -1.87 -2.78
C LEU A 80 -4.27 -1.54 -4.23
N GLY A 81 -5.48 -1.93 -4.67
CA GLY A 81 -5.98 -1.54 -6.01
C GLY A 81 -6.04 -0.02 -6.16
N SER A 82 -6.56 0.66 -5.15
CA SER A 82 -6.67 2.14 -5.16
C SER A 82 -5.30 2.81 -5.15
N GLU A 83 -4.34 2.31 -4.35
CA GLU A 83 -2.96 2.81 -4.34
C GLU A 83 -2.26 2.62 -5.68
N ASN A 84 -2.48 1.49 -6.36
CA ASN A 84 -1.95 1.26 -7.72
C ASN A 84 -2.44 2.34 -8.69
N ILE A 85 -3.71 2.76 -8.62
CA ILE A 85 -4.26 3.83 -9.45
C ILE A 85 -3.71 5.19 -9.06
N ILE A 86 -3.66 5.50 -7.76
CA ILE A 86 -3.10 6.78 -7.26
C ILE A 86 -1.66 6.94 -7.74
N TYR A 87 -0.88 5.86 -7.69
CA TYR A 87 0.51 5.86 -8.10
C TYR A 87 0.71 6.12 -9.61
N ILE A 88 -0.27 5.81 -10.46
CA ILE A 88 -0.22 6.20 -11.90
C ILE A 88 -0.16 7.72 -12.04
N PHE A 89 -0.98 8.44 -11.26
CA PHE A 89 -1.09 9.90 -11.34
C PHE A 89 -0.04 10.63 -10.49
N HIS A 90 0.36 10.03 -9.36
CA HIS A 90 1.32 10.59 -8.41
C HIS A 90 2.63 9.81 -8.43
N ASN A 91 3.14 9.53 -9.64
CA ASN A 91 4.36 8.75 -9.89
C ASN A 91 5.65 9.53 -9.54
N LYS A 92 5.73 10.10 -8.34
CA LYS A 92 6.91 10.80 -7.85
C LYS A 92 7.49 10.00 -6.70
N SER A 93 8.77 9.66 -6.82
CA SER A 93 9.53 9.13 -5.69
C SER A 93 9.73 10.24 -4.67
N VAL A 94 9.44 9.96 -3.41
CA VAL A 94 9.47 10.93 -2.33
C VAL A 94 10.74 10.70 -1.50
N GLU A 95 11.40 11.79 -1.09
CA GLU A 95 12.60 11.68 -0.26
C GLU A 95 12.27 11.07 1.11
N GLY A 96 13.06 10.05 1.46
CA GLY A 96 13.03 9.45 2.79
C GLY A 96 13.60 10.41 3.82
N TYR A 97 13.27 10.20 5.09
CA TYR A 97 13.86 10.97 6.19
C TYR A 97 15.36 10.68 6.28
N THR A 98 16.19 11.70 6.33
CA THR A 98 17.63 11.52 6.53
C THR A 98 17.90 10.81 7.86
N SER A 99 18.56 9.65 7.80
CA SER A 99 19.01 8.90 8.98
C SER A 99 20.48 9.19 9.27
N GLY A 100 20.82 9.69 10.46
CA GLY A 100 22.22 9.90 10.88
C GLY A 100 22.43 11.03 11.89
N SER A 101 23.67 11.22 12.33
CA SER A 101 24.08 12.20 13.35
C SER A 101 24.06 13.67 12.87
N LYS A 102 23.77 13.93 11.59
CA LYS A 102 23.59 15.27 11.03
C LYS A 102 22.18 15.36 10.46
N ARG A 103 21.19 15.43 11.36
CA ARG A 103 19.82 15.75 10.99
C ARG A 103 19.65 17.26 10.98
N ASP A 104 19.09 17.79 9.91
CA ASP A 104 18.53 19.13 9.88
C ASP A 104 17.03 18.99 10.17
N GLU A 105 16.61 19.39 11.38
CA GLU A 105 15.23 19.27 11.82
C GLU A 105 14.26 20.06 10.93
N ILE A 106 14.71 21.17 10.34
CA ILE A 106 13.89 22.03 9.49
C ILE A 106 13.67 21.35 8.13
N GLU A 107 14.71 20.71 7.60
CA GLU A 107 14.63 19.95 6.36
C GLU A 107 13.74 18.71 6.51
N ASP A 108 13.88 17.97 7.61
CA ASP A 108 13.04 16.81 7.93
C ASP A 108 11.54 17.19 8.06
N ILE A 109 11.22 18.34 8.68
CA ILE A 109 9.84 18.85 8.76
C ILE A 109 9.30 19.20 7.38
N LYS A 110 10.11 19.84 6.53
CA LYS A 110 9.71 20.22 5.18
C LYS A 110 9.43 18.98 4.32
N ILE A 111 10.32 17.99 4.36
CA ILE A 111 10.14 16.68 3.72
C ILE A 111 8.86 16.04 4.27
N GLY A 112 8.65 16.02 5.59
CA GLY A 112 7.44 15.49 6.20
C GLY A 112 6.13 16.12 5.68
N ILE A 113 6.11 17.44 5.47
CA ILE A 113 4.95 18.16 4.92
C ILE A 113 4.72 17.81 3.45
N GLU A 114 5.77 17.72 2.64
CA GLU A 114 5.66 17.29 1.25
C GLU A 114 5.15 15.84 1.16
N ASN A 115 5.70 14.95 1.97
CA ASN A 115 5.27 13.55 2.06
C ASN A 115 3.81 13.44 2.48
N PHE A 116 3.36 14.29 3.42
CA PHE A 116 1.96 14.34 3.85
C PHE A 116 1.04 14.84 2.73
N LYS A 117 1.43 15.88 1.98
CA LYS A 117 0.66 16.37 0.83
C LYS A 117 0.51 15.28 -0.22
N ASP A 118 1.57 14.54 -0.49
CA ASP A 118 1.53 13.42 -1.42
C ASP A 118 0.64 12.27 -0.91
N GLN A 119 0.36 12.19 0.40
CA GLN A 119 -0.56 11.22 1.04
C GLN A 119 -2.05 11.59 0.96
N ILE A 120 -2.37 12.85 0.63
CA ILE A 120 -3.75 13.33 0.57
C ILE A 120 -4.65 12.46 -0.33
N PRO A 121 -4.24 12.07 -1.57
CA PRO A 121 -5.09 11.23 -2.42
C PRO A 121 -5.45 9.88 -1.77
N SER A 122 -4.49 9.25 -1.10
CA SER A 122 -4.70 7.98 -0.39
C SER A 122 -5.61 8.16 0.82
N LEU A 123 -5.42 9.23 1.58
CA LEU A 123 -6.27 9.55 2.74
C LEU A 123 -7.71 9.83 2.30
N ILE A 124 -7.91 10.59 1.22
CA ILE A 124 -9.24 10.84 0.65
C ILE A 124 -9.91 9.52 0.26
N MET A 125 -9.19 8.61 -0.42
CA MET A 125 -9.73 7.31 -0.80
C MET A 125 -10.08 6.43 0.41
N ILE A 126 -9.25 6.43 1.45
CA ILE A 126 -9.55 5.71 2.70
C ILE A 126 -10.77 6.33 3.39
N CYS A 127 -10.87 7.66 3.45
CA CYS A 127 -12.03 8.35 4.02
C CYS A 127 -13.31 8.05 3.23
N PHE A 128 -13.26 8.01 1.90
CA PHE A 128 -14.38 7.58 1.08
C PHE A 128 -14.78 6.15 1.41
N LEU A 129 -13.81 5.23 1.51
CA LEU A 129 -14.09 3.86 1.90
C LEU A 129 -14.80 3.80 3.25
N LEU A 130 -14.26 4.47 4.27
CA LEU A 130 -14.85 4.54 5.61
C LEU A 130 -16.26 5.14 5.62
N PHE A 131 -16.53 6.18 4.81
CA PHE A 131 -17.87 6.77 4.67
C PHE A 131 -18.85 5.83 3.97
N PHE A 132 -18.40 5.11 2.94
CA PHE A 132 -19.22 4.13 2.24
C PHE A 132 -19.38 2.80 3.00
N VAL A 133 -18.58 2.50 4.04
CA VAL A 133 -18.76 1.30 4.90
C VAL A 133 -20.16 1.23 5.52
N ILE A 134 -20.89 2.35 5.65
CA ILE A 134 -22.26 2.36 6.16
C ILE A 134 -23.23 1.54 5.26
N GLY A 135 -22.89 1.28 3.99
CA GLY A 135 -23.71 0.42 3.10
C GLY A 135 -22.93 -0.46 2.10
N PHE A 136 -21.64 -0.22 1.91
CA PHE A 136 -20.80 -0.95 0.97
C PHE A 136 -19.98 -2.02 1.70
N ARG A 137 -20.41 -3.27 1.55
CA ARG A 137 -19.65 -4.45 1.99
C ARG A 137 -19.07 -5.14 0.76
N PRO A 138 -17.84 -4.79 0.34
CA PRO A 138 -17.25 -5.42 -0.81
C PRO A 138 -17.12 -6.92 -0.57
N ASN A 139 -17.40 -7.70 -1.61
CA ASN A 139 -17.14 -9.14 -1.58
C ASN A 139 -15.67 -9.38 -1.92
N ILE A 140 -15.03 -10.36 -1.28
CA ILE A 140 -13.65 -10.76 -1.56
C ILE A 140 -13.35 -10.96 -3.06
N TYR A 141 -14.27 -11.56 -3.81
CA TYR A 141 -14.12 -11.78 -5.25
C TYR A 141 -14.13 -10.45 -6.04
N PHE A 142 -15.02 -9.54 -5.67
CA PHE A 142 -15.08 -8.22 -6.28
C PHE A 142 -13.82 -7.41 -5.96
N SER A 143 -13.37 -7.43 -4.71
CA SER A 143 -12.13 -6.75 -4.30
C SER A 143 -10.91 -7.32 -5.02
N PHE A 144 -10.83 -8.64 -5.20
CA PHE A 144 -9.75 -9.28 -5.94
C PHE A 144 -9.77 -8.91 -7.42
N PHE A 145 -10.95 -8.89 -8.05
CA PHE A 145 -11.11 -8.42 -9.43
C PHE A 145 -10.69 -6.95 -9.58
N TYR A 146 -11.15 -6.09 -8.68
CA TYR A 146 -10.76 -4.67 -8.65
C TYR A 146 -9.24 -4.51 -8.53
N TYR A 147 -8.63 -5.21 -7.57
CA TYR A 147 -7.18 -5.20 -7.36
C TYR A 147 -6.40 -5.63 -8.62
N THR A 148 -6.78 -6.75 -9.24
CA THR A 148 -6.11 -7.25 -10.46
C THR A 148 -6.29 -6.32 -11.65
N ALA A 149 -7.46 -5.70 -11.82
CA ALA A 149 -7.71 -4.71 -12.85
C ALA A 149 -6.84 -3.44 -12.65
N CYS A 150 -6.74 -2.94 -11.43
CA CYS A 150 -5.89 -1.80 -11.08
C CYS A 150 -4.40 -2.10 -11.30
N MET A 151 -3.95 -3.30 -10.93
CA MET A 151 -2.58 -3.74 -11.17
C MET A 151 -2.26 -3.82 -12.67
N GLY A 152 -3.15 -4.43 -13.46
CA GLY A 152 -3.00 -4.48 -14.92
C GLY A 152 -2.93 -3.10 -15.56
N THR A 153 -3.74 -2.17 -15.05
CA THR A 153 -3.73 -0.76 -15.48
C THR A 153 -2.39 -0.10 -15.16
N LEU A 154 -1.86 -0.26 -13.95
CA LEU A 154 -0.56 0.28 -13.57
C LEU A 154 0.58 -0.28 -14.45
N ILE A 155 0.58 -1.59 -14.69
CA ILE A 155 1.58 -2.24 -15.57
C ILE A 155 1.51 -1.65 -16.98
N TYR A 156 0.31 -1.45 -17.53
CA TYR A 156 0.13 -0.86 -18.85
C TYR A 156 0.71 0.56 -18.95
N PHE A 157 0.40 1.42 -17.97
CA PHE A 157 0.92 2.79 -17.95
C PHE A 157 2.45 2.82 -17.77
N LYS A 158 3.01 1.97 -16.90
CA LYS A 158 4.47 1.88 -16.70
C LYS A 158 5.22 1.34 -17.91
N LYS A 159 4.62 0.47 -18.71
CA LYS A 159 5.22 0.00 -19.98
C LYS A 159 5.28 1.08 -21.06
N LYS A 160 4.39 2.08 -21.01
CA LYS A 160 4.32 3.17 -21.99
C LYS A 160 5.20 4.37 -21.64
N ALA A 161 5.45 4.62 -20.35
CA ALA A 161 6.43 5.60 -19.89
C ALA A 161 7.85 5.26 -20.42
#